data_AF-Q4CLQ6-F1
#
_entry.id   AF-Q4CLQ6-F1
#
_cell.length_a   1.000
_cell.length_b   1.000
_cell.length_c   1.000
_cell.angle_alpha   90.00
_cell.angle_beta   90.00
_cell.angle_gamma   90.00
#
_symmetry.space_group_name_H-M   'P 1'
#
loop_
_entity.id
_entity.type
_entity.pdbx_description
1 polymer ?
#
loop_
_entity_poly.entity_id
_entity_poly.type
_entity_poly.pdbx_seq_one_letter_code
_entity_poly.pdbx_strand_id
1 'polypeptide(L)'
;MSGRPEKGIYGNEEGQASAVPQGDSRKRARLDLEGDTDQPAATLIRVEKAQLQWTMCSTVRDILLDGETDISKMKLNDFLRKYFGSREAVEEEQNLEMWDFLKSPDAYIKDQQLLEEISNLKDYKLLTDRRKLAEGGVHYLEHWRDFKEKDIVTPLTRKKLNDALTQIQKEVARWEAEERAKRRAEEDVRQDTEEKTTKMEGFYESVYDAKWGHVLGFYDDKIWEDRMEVHEGKPPQSWTYKKEGLTFEKDDGVEQFSPPRPRLMVLTSDKGWPYSWRENKPIVDCYVNCEVDRVWQIVERDL
;
A
#
# COMPACT_ATOMS: atom_id res chain seq x y z
N MET A 1 -46.70 72.51 29.97
CA MET A 1 -45.95 73.41 29.07
C MET A 1 -44.87 74.10 29.87
N SER A 2 -43.64 74.05 29.36
CA SER A 2 -42.43 74.85 29.65
C SER A 2 -42.32 75.62 30.98
N GLY A 3 -41.30 75.27 31.78
CA GLY A 3 -40.88 76.02 32.95
C GLY A 3 -39.48 75.58 33.43
N ARG A 4 -38.49 76.46 33.20
CA ARG A 4 -37.20 76.59 33.95
C ARG A 4 -37.46 76.66 35.48
N PRO A 5 -36.45 76.79 36.37
CA PRO A 5 -35.01 76.42 36.33
C PRO A 5 -34.56 75.67 37.62
N GLU A 6 -33.42 74.95 37.58
CA GLU A 6 -32.45 74.96 38.69
C GLU A 6 -31.10 74.40 38.20
N LYS A 7 -30.10 75.28 38.10
CA LYS A 7 -28.69 74.98 37.80
C LYS A 7 -27.89 75.67 38.91
N GLY A 8 -27.53 74.91 39.94
CA GLY A 8 -26.65 75.28 41.06
C GLY A 8 -25.49 74.29 41.14
N ILE A 9 -24.37 74.54 40.44
CA ILE A 9 -23.02 74.90 40.92
C ILE A 9 -22.36 74.02 42.01
N TYR A 10 -21.08 73.69 41.72
CA TYR A 10 -19.97 73.20 42.56
C TYR A 10 -19.99 71.69 42.84
N GLY A 11 -18.95 70.90 42.61
CA GLY A 11 -17.51 71.10 42.40
C GLY A 11 -16.88 69.79 42.91
N ASN A 12 -16.28 68.99 42.03
CA ASN A 12 -14.82 68.93 41.80
C ASN A 12 -14.03 68.50 43.05
N GLU A 13 -13.51 67.26 43.01
CA GLU A 13 -12.26 66.75 43.63
C GLU A 13 -12.20 65.26 43.29
N GLU A 14 -11.45 64.85 42.26
CA GLU A 14 -9.98 64.61 42.24
C GLU A 14 -9.58 63.22 42.77
N GLY A 15 -8.74 62.53 41.98
CA GLY A 15 -8.12 61.24 42.31
C GLY A 15 -8.28 60.18 41.20
N GLN A 16 -7.76 60.36 39.99
CA GLN A 16 -6.41 59.94 39.55
C GLN A 16 -6.05 58.46 39.87
N ALA A 17 -6.17 57.60 38.85
CA ALA A 17 -5.30 56.46 38.50
C ALA A 17 -5.88 55.83 37.21
N SER A 18 -5.39 56.04 35.98
CA SER A 18 -4.10 55.72 35.35
C SER A 18 -3.72 54.23 35.32
N ALA A 19 -4.13 53.54 34.23
CA ALA A 19 -3.50 52.40 33.53
C ALA A 19 -4.54 51.85 32.49
N VAL A 20 -4.48 52.03 31.16
CA VAL A 20 -3.52 51.60 30.11
C VAL A 20 -3.38 50.06 30.04
N PRO A 21 -3.51 49.40 28.87
CA PRO A 21 -4.77 49.06 28.22
C PRO A 21 -4.96 47.53 28.06
N GLN A 22 -6.16 47.13 27.64
CA GLN A 22 -6.53 45.78 27.24
C GLN A 22 -5.53 45.20 26.22
N GLY A 23 -4.64 44.34 26.71
CA GLY A 23 -3.82 43.47 25.89
C GLY A 23 -4.68 42.34 25.33
N ASP A 24 -5.25 42.60 24.15
CA ASP A 24 -5.89 41.62 23.29
C ASP A 24 -4.80 40.64 22.81
N SER A 25 -4.62 39.52 23.51
CA SER A 25 -3.92 38.37 22.96
C SER A 25 -4.44 37.10 23.60
N ARG A 26 -5.63 36.68 23.14
CA ARG A 26 -6.00 35.27 23.12
C ARG A 26 -4.96 34.52 22.28
N LYS A 27 -3.86 34.13 22.92
CA LYS A 27 -2.92 33.13 22.42
C LYS A 27 -3.68 31.81 22.30
N ARG A 28 -4.21 31.58 21.11
CA ARG A 28 -4.62 30.27 20.62
C ARG A 28 -3.37 29.39 20.69
N ALA A 29 -3.35 28.43 21.60
CA ALA A 29 -2.37 27.36 21.59
C ALA A 29 -2.63 26.51 20.34
N ARG A 30 -2.02 26.92 19.21
CA ARG A 30 -1.66 25.96 18.16
C ARG A 30 -0.53 25.15 18.79
N LEU A 31 -0.86 23.93 19.20
CA LEU A 31 0.16 22.92 19.42
C LEU A 31 0.72 22.59 18.04
N ASP A 32 1.93 23.08 17.82
CA ASP A 32 2.86 22.60 16.81
C ASP A 32 3.11 21.12 17.09
N LEU A 33 2.32 20.24 16.48
CA LEU A 33 2.78 18.89 16.21
C LEU A 33 3.31 18.91 14.78
N GLU A 34 4.57 19.33 14.72
CA GLU A 34 5.53 19.06 13.65
C GLU A 34 5.74 17.53 13.59
N GLY A 35 4.72 16.86 13.08
CA GLY A 35 4.73 15.47 12.68
C GLY A 35 4.88 15.43 11.17
N ASP A 36 6.06 15.82 10.72
CA ASP A 36 6.54 15.64 9.35
C ASP A 36 6.60 14.12 9.10
N THR A 37 5.49 13.57 8.62
CA THR A 37 5.51 12.28 7.94
C THR A 37 4.55 12.44 6.78
N ASP A 38 5.12 13.10 5.77
CA ASP A 38 4.72 12.98 4.38
C ASP A 38 4.03 11.64 4.14
N GLN A 39 2.86 11.73 3.50
CA GLN A 39 2.29 10.64 2.73
C GLN A 39 3.43 9.79 2.17
N PRO A 40 3.41 8.44 2.29
CA PRO A 40 4.34 7.64 1.54
C PRO A 40 4.04 7.92 0.08
N ALA A 41 4.84 8.83 -0.49
CA ALA A 41 4.93 9.08 -1.91
C ALA A 41 5.03 7.69 -2.50
N ALA A 42 4.03 7.36 -3.32
CA ALA A 42 3.88 6.09 -3.99
C ALA A 42 5.27 5.69 -4.46
N THR A 43 5.92 4.88 -3.64
CA THR A 43 7.16 4.26 -4.01
C THR A 43 6.59 3.27 -4.97
N LEU A 44 6.57 3.65 -6.24
CA LEU A 44 6.76 2.73 -7.34
C LEU A 44 8.04 2.01 -6.95
N ILE A 45 7.90 1.04 -6.04
CA ILE A 45 8.70 -0.15 -5.98
C ILE A 45 8.59 -0.55 -7.43
N ARG A 46 9.63 -0.19 -8.18
CA ARG A 46 9.92 -0.83 -9.43
C ARG A 46 9.98 -2.27 -9.00
N VAL A 47 8.85 -2.95 -9.12
CA VAL A 47 8.82 -4.37 -9.34
C VAL A 47 9.56 -4.44 -10.67
N GLU A 48 10.89 -4.44 -10.58
CA GLU A 48 11.74 -5.04 -11.56
C GLU A 48 11.21 -6.47 -11.60
N LYS A 49 10.16 -6.65 -12.40
CA LYS A 49 9.80 -7.92 -12.96
C LYS A 49 11.10 -8.35 -13.59
N ALA A 50 11.85 -9.18 -12.86
CA ALA A 50 13.04 -9.80 -13.38
C ALA A 50 12.61 -10.33 -14.74
N GLN A 51 13.21 -9.79 -15.80
CA GLN A 51 12.84 -10.19 -17.14
C GLN A 51 13.30 -11.64 -17.26
N LEU A 52 12.32 -12.56 -17.18
CA LEU A 52 12.46 -13.97 -17.50
C LEU A 52 13.37 -14.08 -18.72
N GLN A 53 14.58 -14.61 -18.54
CA GLN A 53 15.51 -14.78 -19.66
C GLN A 53 14.95 -15.82 -20.64
N TRP A 54 14.34 -16.88 -20.11
CA TRP A 54 13.80 -17.99 -20.87
C TRP A 54 12.41 -18.39 -20.39
N THR A 55 11.63 -18.93 -21.31
CA THR A 55 10.32 -19.52 -21.05
C THR A 55 10.25 -20.90 -21.69
N MET A 56 9.23 -21.70 -21.40
CA MET A 56 9.05 -23.00 -22.04
C MET A 56 8.87 -22.90 -23.57
N CYS A 57 8.39 -21.76 -24.07
CA CYS A 57 8.25 -21.44 -25.49
C CYS A 57 9.51 -20.83 -26.12
N SER A 58 10.58 -20.62 -25.35
CA SER A 58 11.85 -20.13 -25.90
C SER A 58 12.41 -21.15 -26.87
N THR A 59 12.93 -20.68 -28.01
CA THR A 59 13.47 -21.58 -29.02
C THR A 59 14.80 -22.16 -28.57
N VAL A 60 15.05 -23.42 -28.91
CA VAL A 60 16.35 -24.07 -28.72
C VAL A 60 17.46 -23.28 -29.40
N ARG A 61 17.17 -22.67 -30.56
CA ARG A 61 18.09 -21.78 -31.26
C ARG A 61 18.57 -20.66 -30.34
N ASP A 62 17.65 -19.90 -29.77
CA ASP A 62 17.99 -18.68 -29.02
C ASP A 62 18.79 -19.03 -27.76
N ILE A 63 18.44 -20.11 -27.08
CA ILE A 63 19.15 -20.58 -25.88
C ILE A 63 20.58 -21.04 -26.23
N LEU A 64 20.77 -21.73 -27.36
CA LEU A 64 22.11 -22.17 -27.76
C LEU A 64 22.98 -21.02 -28.24
N LEU A 65 22.37 -20.03 -28.90
CA LEU A 65 23.04 -18.83 -29.41
C LEU A 65 23.25 -17.74 -28.34
N ASP A 66 22.72 -17.92 -27.13
CA ASP A 66 22.98 -17.00 -26.03
C ASP A 66 24.48 -16.90 -25.74
N GLY A 67 25.04 -15.71 -25.98
CA GLY A 67 26.47 -15.41 -25.92
C GLY A 67 27.33 -16.03 -27.02
N GLU A 68 26.76 -16.63 -28.07
CA GLU A 68 27.51 -17.30 -29.15
C GLU A 68 27.33 -16.65 -30.51
N THR A 69 28.21 -16.98 -31.47
CA THR A 69 28.02 -16.54 -32.85
C THR A 69 27.05 -17.46 -33.59
N ASP A 70 26.02 -16.87 -34.21
CA ASP A 70 25.16 -17.62 -35.13
C ASP A 70 25.88 -17.85 -36.46
N ILE A 71 26.47 -19.03 -36.62
CA ILE A 71 27.09 -19.45 -37.87
C ILE A 71 26.10 -20.06 -38.86
N SER A 72 24.81 -20.23 -38.54
CA SER A 72 23.87 -21.01 -39.38
C SER A 72 23.78 -20.50 -40.82
N LYS A 73 23.75 -19.17 -40.99
CA LYS A 73 23.64 -18.49 -42.29
C LYS A 73 25.00 -18.03 -42.84
N MET A 74 26.09 -18.29 -42.12
CA MET A 74 27.44 -17.95 -42.57
C MET A 74 27.80 -18.82 -43.78
N LYS A 75 28.46 -18.23 -44.78
CA LYS A 75 28.99 -18.99 -45.91
C LYS A 75 30.20 -19.83 -45.48
N LEU A 76 30.39 -21.00 -46.10
CA LEU A 76 31.47 -21.91 -45.76
C LEU A 76 32.84 -21.22 -45.83
N ASN A 77 33.11 -20.46 -46.90
CA ASN A 77 34.39 -19.74 -47.04
C ASN A 77 34.56 -18.63 -45.98
N ASP A 78 33.48 -17.96 -45.56
CA ASP A 78 33.54 -16.97 -44.48
C ASP A 78 33.82 -17.64 -43.13
N PHE A 79 33.22 -18.81 -42.89
CA PHE A 79 33.48 -19.62 -41.71
C PHE A 79 34.93 -20.12 -41.67
N LEU A 80 35.44 -20.68 -42.76
CA LEU A 80 36.82 -21.13 -42.88
C LEU A 80 37.78 -19.98 -42.65
N ARG A 81 37.53 -18.83 -43.29
CA ARG A 81 38.34 -17.63 -43.09
C ARG A 81 38.33 -17.13 -41.65
N LYS A 82 37.20 -17.25 -40.94
CA LYS A 82 37.07 -16.87 -39.52
C LYS A 82 37.93 -17.73 -38.59
N TYR A 83 38.00 -19.04 -38.84
CA TYR A 83 38.66 -19.99 -37.92
C TYR A 83 40.07 -20.43 -38.33
N PHE A 84 40.33 -20.54 -39.63
CA PHE A 84 41.58 -21.09 -40.21
C PHE A 84 42.36 -20.05 -41.03
N GLY A 85 41.79 -18.86 -41.23
CA GLY A 85 42.40 -17.77 -42.00
C GLY A 85 42.17 -17.90 -43.51
N SER A 86 42.69 -16.94 -44.27
CA SER A 86 42.39 -16.79 -45.72
C SER A 86 43.04 -17.83 -46.63
N ARG A 87 43.73 -18.83 -46.09
CA ARG A 87 44.36 -19.90 -46.88
C ARG A 87 43.40 -21.02 -47.20
N GLU A 88 42.41 -21.24 -46.34
CA GLU A 88 41.40 -22.27 -46.52
C GLU A 88 40.18 -21.69 -47.23
N ALA A 89 39.91 -22.20 -48.43
CA ALA A 89 38.72 -21.85 -49.21
C ALA A 89 38.33 -23.00 -50.13
N VAL A 90 37.03 -23.18 -50.30
CA VAL A 90 36.44 -24.08 -51.31
C VAL A 90 36.04 -23.26 -52.53
N GLU A 91 35.91 -23.93 -53.69
CA GLU A 91 35.38 -23.35 -54.93
C GLU A 91 34.04 -22.62 -54.70
N GLU A 92 33.77 -21.57 -55.47
CA GLU A 92 32.58 -20.72 -55.27
C GLU A 92 31.27 -21.50 -55.39
N GLU A 93 31.23 -22.52 -56.26
CA GLU A 93 30.09 -23.42 -56.45
C GLU A 93 29.78 -24.26 -55.21
N GLN A 94 30.78 -24.45 -54.35
CA GLN A 94 30.70 -25.23 -53.10
C GLN A 94 30.54 -24.32 -51.86
N ASN A 95 30.47 -23.00 -52.05
CA ASN A 95 30.34 -22.03 -50.97
C ASN A 95 28.89 -21.93 -50.45
N LEU A 96 28.47 -22.98 -49.75
CA LEU A 96 27.15 -23.12 -49.17
C LEU A 96 27.02 -22.39 -47.83
N GLU A 97 25.78 -22.23 -47.36
CA GLU A 97 25.56 -21.84 -45.96
C GLU A 97 25.92 -23.00 -45.03
N MET A 98 26.44 -22.68 -43.83
CA MET A 98 26.86 -23.71 -42.88
C MET A 98 25.75 -24.69 -42.53
N TRP A 99 24.49 -24.25 -42.48
CA TRP A 99 23.35 -25.14 -42.24
C TRP A 99 23.21 -26.25 -43.29
N ASP A 100 23.48 -25.93 -44.57
CA ASP A 100 23.45 -26.89 -45.67
C ASP A 100 24.72 -27.74 -45.73
N PHE A 101 25.89 -27.15 -45.45
CA PHE A 101 27.16 -27.85 -45.36
C PHE A 101 27.11 -29.04 -44.40
N LEU A 102 26.41 -28.91 -43.27
CA LEU A 102 26.23 -29.99 -42.30
C LEU A 102 25.63 -31.28 -42.90
N LYS A 103 25.00 -31.24 -44.08
CA LYS A 103 24.35 -32.43 -44.69
C LYS A 103 25.37 -33.46 -45.12
N SER A 104 26.46 -32.97 -45.73
CA SER A 104 27.49 -33.83 -46.30
C SER A 104 28.85 -33.13 -46.26
N PRO A 105 29.47 -32.90 -45.08
CA PRO A 105 30.75 -32.21 -44.98
C PRO A 105 31.85 -32.80 -45.89
N ASP A 106 31.95 -34.13 -45.94
CA ASP A 106 32.90 -34.89 -46.79
C ASP A 106 32.69 -34.70 -48.30
N ALA A 107 31.51 -34.23 -48.73
CA ALA A 107 31.25 -33.92 -50.13
C ALA A 107 32.05 -32.68 -50.57
N TYR A 108 32.21 -31.71 -49.66
CA TYR A 108 32.76 -30.38 -49.94
C TYR A 108 34.23 -30.23 -49.51
N ILE A 109 34.61 -30.82 -48.36
CA ILE A 109 35.99 -30.79 -47.86
C ILE A 109 36.56 -32.20 -47.93
N LYS A 110 37.62 -32.39 -48.73
CA LYS A 110 38.30 -33.70 -48.86
C LYS A 110 39.42 -33.90 -47.84
N ASP A 111 39.93 -32.81 -47.28
CA ASP A 111 40.92 -32.84 -46.21
C ASP A 111 40.26 -33.30 -44.90
N GLN A 112 40.57 -34.53 -44.51
CA GLN A 112 40.05 -35.16 -43.30
C GLN A 112 40.60 -34.50 -42.02
N GLN A 113 41.82 -33.96 -42.05
CA GLN A 113 42.39 -33.26 -40.91
C GLN A 113 41.63 -31.95 -40.69
N LEU A 114 41.38 -31.20 -41.76
CA LEU A 114 40.59 -29.96 -41.66
C LEU A 114 39.17 -30.23 -41.15
N LEU A 115 38.52 -31.31 -41.62
CA LEU A 115 37.22 -31.72 -41.09
C LEU A 115 37.25 -32.08 -39.60
N GLU A 116 38.28 -32.78 -39.15
CA GLU A 116 38.47 -33.07 -37.73
C GLU A 116 38.65 -31.78 -36.91
N GLU A 117 39.45 -30.84 -37.39
CA GLU A 117 39.64 -29.53 -36.75
C GLU A 117 38.33 -28.73 -36.70
N ILE A 118 37.55 -28.68 -37.80
CA ILE A 118 36.22 -28.06 -37.84
C ILE A 118 35.28 -28.71 -36.83
N SER A 119 35.27 -30.04 -36.76
CA SER A 119 34.39 -30.80 -35.86
C SER A 119 34.66 -30.48 -34.39
N ASN A 120 35.88 -30.05 -34.06
CA ASN A 120 36.28 -29.70 -32.72
C ASN A 120 35.83 -28.29 -32.28
N LEU A 121 35.50 -27.41 -33.22
CA LEU A 121 35.04 -26.04 -32.95
C LEU A 121 33.72 -26.02 -32.19
N LYS A 122 33.63 -25.12 -31.20
CA LYS A 122 32.46 -24.94 -30.34
C LYS A 122 31.20 -24.59 -31.14
N ASP A 123 31.28 -23.58 -32.00
CA ASP A 123 30.15 -23.11 -32.81
C ASP A 123 29.64 -24.21 -33.75
N TYR A 124 30.56 -24.98 -34.33
CA TYR A 124 30.22 -26.10 -35.21
C TYR A 124 29.50 -27.23 -34.46
N LYS A 125 29.95 -27.58 -33.25
CA LYS A 125 29.26 -28.55 -32.37
C LYS A 125 27.84 -28.10 -32.03
N LEU A 126 27.66 -26.82 -31.65
CA LEU A 126 26.35 -26.25 -31.34
C LEU A 126 25.41 -26.27 -32.55
N LEU A 127 25.91 -25.91 -33.74
CA LEU A 127 25.11 -25.94 -34.97
C LEU A 127 24.71 -27.38 -35.35
N THR A 128 25.66 -28.31 -35.25
CA THR A 128 25.43 -29.74 -35.51
C THR A 128 24.37 -30.31 -34.57
N ASP A 129 24.49 -30.04 -33.28
CA ASP A 129 23.52 -30.48 -32.28
C ASP A 129 22.14 -29.85 -32.51
N ARG A 130 22.09 -28.56 -32.82
CA ARG A 130 20.82 -27.88 -33.15
C ARG A 130 20.13 -28.55 -34.33
N ARG A 131 20.88 -28.98 -35.34
CA ARG A 131 20.30 -29.69 -36.48
C ARG A 131 19.76 -31.06 -36.09
N LYS A 132 20.51 -31.85 -35.32
CA LYS A 132 20.05 -33.15 -34.79
C LYS A 132 18.75 -32.98 -33.98
N LEU A 133 18.67 -31.93 -33.15
CA LEU A 133 17.47 -31.59 -32.40
C LEU A 133 16.31 -31.20 -33.32
N ALA A 134 16.55 -30.41 -34.36
CA ALA A 134 15.52 -30.03 -35.33
C ALA A 134 14.99 -31.24 -36.12
N GLU A 135 15.86 -32.17 -36.51
CA GLU A 135 15.49 -33.44 -37.15
C GLU A 135 14.68 -34.35 -36.19
N GLY A 136 14.97 -34.30 -34.89
CA GLY A 136 14.19 -34.96 -33.83
C GLY A 136 12.93 -34.22 -33.38
N GLY A 137 12.55 -33.10 -34.01
CA GLY A 137 11.36 -32.31 -33.66
C GLY A 137 11.51 -31.44 -32.40
N VAL A 138 12.73 -31.27 -31.87
CA VAL A 138 13.02 -30.48 -30.68
C VAL A 138 13.33 -29.03 -31.08
N HIS A 139 12.29 -28.19 -31.11
CA HIS A 139 12.39 -26.78 -31.52
C HIS A 139 12.30 -25.80 -30.34
N TYR A 140 11.51 -26.15 -29.33
CA TYR A 140 11.29 -25.33 -28.13
C TYR A 140 11.84 -26.03 -26.89
N LEU A 141 12.07 -25.25 -25.84
CA LEU A 141 12.59 -25.78 -24.58
C LEU A 141 11.64 -26.80 -23.94
N GLU A 142 10.33 -26.65 -24.11
CA GLU A 142 9.34 -27.65 -23.70
C GLU A 142 9.54 -29.01 -24.40
N HIS A 143 9.91 -29.03 -25.68
CA HIS A 143 10.21 -30.28 -26.38
C HIS A 143 11.47 -30.93 -25.77
N TRP A 144 12.49 -30.13 -25.45
CA TRP A 144 13.72 -30.64 -24.81
C TRP A 144 13.47 -31.24 -23.43
N ARG A 145 12.55 -30.67 -22.65
CA ARG A 145 12.18 -31.18 -21.32
C ARG A 145 11.79 -32.66 -21.39
N ASP A 146 10.90 -32.99 -22.33
CA ASP A 146 10.27 -34.30 -22.48
C ASP A 146 11.03 -35.23 -23.46
N PHE A 147 12.08 -34.71 -24.10
CA PHE A 147 12.90 -35.46 -25.05
C PHE A 147 13.73 -36.56 -24.35
N LYS A 148 13.61 -37.79 -24.83
CA LYS A 148 14.22 -38.97 -24.19
C LYS A 148 15.70 -39.15 -24.56
N GLU A 149 16.07 -38.94 -25.82
CA GLU A 149 17.39 -39.23 -26.39
C GLU A 149 18.37 -38.07 -26.22
N LYS A 150 18.56 -37.62 -24.98
CA LYS A 150 19.40 -36.44 -24.68
C LYS A 150 20.88 -36.66 -25.02
N ASP A 151 21.32 -37.89 -25.24
CA ASP A 151 22.67 -38.29 -25.61
C ASP A 151 23.02 -38.08 -27.09
N ILE A 152 22.05 -37.81 -27.95
CA ILE A 152 22.29 -37.47 -29.35
C ILE A 152 23.13 -36.18 -29.54
N VAL A 153 23.03 -35.27 -28.57
CA VAL A 153 23.72 -33.98 -28.56
C VAL A 153 24.92 -33.96 -27.62
N THR A 154 25.86 -33.05 -27.86
CA THR A 154 27.06 -32.91 -27.04
C THR A 154 26.72 -32.51 -25.59
N PRO A 155 27.61 -32.83 -24.61
CA PRO A 155 27.47 -32.38 -23.24
C PRO A 155 27.32 -30.85 -23.09
N LEU A 156 27.94 -30.08 -23.99
CA LEU A 156 27.85 -28.62 -24.02
C LEU A 156 26.40 -28.16 -24.28
N THR A 157 25.78 -28.69 -25.34
CA THR A 157 24.40 -28.37 -25.71
C THR A 157 23.42 -28.77 -24.61
N ARG A 158 23.58 -29.98 -24.04
CA ARG A 158 22.77 -30.43 -22.90
C ARG A 158 22.86 -29.48 -21.72
N LYS A 159 24.08 -29.05 -21.38
CA LYS A 159 24.32 -28.16 -20.26
C LYS A 159 23.56 -26.85 -20.45
N LYS A 160 23.69 -26.19 -21.61
CA LYS A 160 22.96 -24.94 -21.91
C LYS A 160 21.45 -25.08 -21.75
N LEU A 161 20.85 -26.12 -22.34
CA LEU A 161 19.41 -26.34 -22.27
C LEU A 161 18.92 -26.69 -20.86
N ASN A 162 19.70 -27.48 -20.11
CA ASN A 162 19.37 -27.83 -18.72
C ASN A 162 19.57 -26.64 -17.77
N ASP A 163 20.56 -25.80 -18.01
CA ASP A 163 20.76 -24.55 -17.26
C ASP A 163 19.56 -23.62 -17.48
N ALA A 164 19.06 -23.51 -18.72
CA ALA A 164 17.84 -22.76 -19.01
C ALA A 164 16.60 -23.32 -18.28
N LEU A 165 16.41 -24.66 -18.28
CA LEU A 165 15.33 -25.29 -17.51
C LEU A 165 15.45 -25.02 -16.00
N THR A 166 16.67 -25.08 -15.47
CA THR A 166 16.94 -24.83 -14.05
C THR A 166 16.64 -23.37 -13.68
N GLN A 167 16.95 -22.42 -14.54
CA GLN A 167 16.60 -21.01 -14.33
C GLN A 167 15.09 -20.82 -14.25
N ILE A 168 14.33 -21.40 -15.19
CA ILE A 168 12.86 -21.34 -15.18
C ILE A 168 12.30 -21.94 -13.89
N GLN A 169 12.81 -23.09 -13.44
CA GLN A 169 12.34 -23.72 -12.19
C GLN A 169 12.59 -22.85 -10.96
N LYS A 170 13.76 -22.22 -10.85
CA LYS A 170 14.08 -21.30 -9.75
C LYS A 170 13.14 -20.10 -9.75
N GLU A 171 12.82 -19.58 -10.91
CA GLU A 171 11.94 -18.43 -11.06
C GLU A 171 10.47 -18.75 -10.75
N VAL A 172 9.97 -19.91 -11.20
CA VAL A 172 8.65 -20.41 -10.82
C VAL A 172 8.56 -20.62 -9.30
N ALA A 173 9.56 -21.24 -8.68
CA ALA A 173 9.59 -21.44 -7.23
C ALA A 173 9.57 -20.11 -6.46
N ARG A 174 10.28 -19.09 -6.97
CA ARG A 174 10.26 -17.74 -6.43
C ARG A 174 8.86 -17.12 -6.54
N TRP A 175 8.24 -17.18 -7.73
CA TRP A 175 6.91 -16.62 -7.95
C TRP A 175 5.85 -17.30 -7.06
N GLU A 176 5.89 -18.62 -6.93
CA GLU A 176 4.98 -19.33 -6.02
C GLU A 176 5.18 -18.94 -4.55
N ALA A 177 6.41 -18.63 -4.14
CA ALA A 177 6.71 -18.15 -2.79
C ALA A 177 6.15 -16.74 -2.54
N GLU A 178 6.32 -15.83 -3.50
CA GLU A 178 5.73 -14.48 -3.46
C GLU A 178 4.20 -14.56 -3.41
N GLU A 179 3.58 -15.40 -4.23
CA GLU A 179 2.11 -15.58 -4.26
C GLU A 179 1.59 -16.25 -2.97
N ARG A 180 2.36 -17.17 -2.37
CA ARG A 180 2.02 -17.71 -1.04
C ARG A 180 2.12 -16.66 0.06
N ALA A 181 3.12 -15.78 0.01
CA ALA A 181 3.26 -14.69 0.97
C ALA A 181 2.12 -13.68 0.86
N LYS A 182 1.72 -13.33 -0.37
CA LYS A 182 0.57 -12.46 -0.63
C LYS A 182 -0.72 -13.03 -0.07
N ARG A 183 -1.00 -14.32 -0.32
CA ARG A 183 -2.18 -15.00 0.21
C ARG A 183 -2.22 -15.04 1.74
N ARG A 184 -1.07 -15.22 2.40
CA ARG A 184 -0.99 -15.16 3.87
C ARG A 184 -1.29 -13.77 4.40
N ALA A 185 -0.72 -12.73 3.81
CA ALA A 185 -1.00 -11.35 4.20
C ALA A 185 -2.49 -10.98 4.01
N GLU A 186 -3.12 -11.44 2.92
CA GLU A 186 -4.56 -11.26 2.71
C GLU A 186 -5.40 -12.04 3.73
N GLU A 187 -4.97 -13.24 4.12
CA GLU A 187 -5.62 -14.04 5.15
C GLU A 187 -5.50 -13.40 6.54
N ASP A 188 -4.33 -12.88 6.90
CA ASP A 188 -4.10 -12.15 8.16
C ASP A 188 -5.02 -10.92 8.24
N VAL A 189 -5.13 -10.14 7.16
CA VAL A 189 -6.05 -8.98 7.09
C VAL A 189 -7.52 -9.40 7.22
N ARG A 190 -7.90 -10.53 6.60
CA ARG A 190 -9.26 -11.06 6.72
C ARG A 190 -9.55 -11.49 8.16
N GLN A 191 -8.63 -12.18 8.83
CA GLN A 191 -8.77 -12.58 10.24
C GLN A 191 -8.89 -11.37 11.16
N ASP A 192 -8.05 -10.34 10.98
CA ASP A 192 -8.14 -9.09 11.75
C ASP A 192 -9.50 -8.39 11.56
N THR A 193 -10.04 -8.43 10.34
CA THR A 193 -11.34 -7.83 10.03
C THR A 193 -12.48 -8.64 10.66
N GLU A 194 -12.45 -9.96 10.53
CA GLU A 194 -13.41 -10.88 11.16
C GLU A 194 -13.39 -10.71 12.68
N GLU A 195 -12.21 -10.73 13.31
CA GLU A 195 -12.06 -10.55 14.76
C GLU A 195 -12.61 -9.18 15.22
N LYS A 196 -12.34 -8.09 14.47
CA LYS A 196 -12.92 -6.77 14.74
C LYS A 196 -14.44 -6.79 14.64
N THR A 197 -15.01 -7.42 13.60
CA THR A 197 -16.46 -7.49 13.41
C THR A 197 -17.15 -8.33 14.48
N THR A 198 -16.65 -9.53 14.78
CA THR A 198 -17.18 -10.41 15.83
C THR A 198 -17.05 -9.75 17.20
N LYS A 199 -15.95 -9.03 17.47
CA LYS A 199 -15.83 -8.26 18.72
C LYS A 199 -16.85 -7.12 18.81
N MET A 200 -17.31 -6.52 17.72
CA MET A 200 -18.33 -5.45 17.76
C MET A 200 -19.77 -5.97 17.92
N GLU A 201 -20.02 -7.23 17.57
CA GLU A 201 -21.33 -7.88 17.72
C GLU A 201 -21.68 -7.98 19.23
N GLY A 202 -22.66 -7.19 19.67
CA GLY A 202 -23.07 -7.06 21.08
C GLY A 202 -22.64 -5.76 21.77
N PHE A 203 -21.71 -4.98 21.22
CA PHE A 203 -21.42 -3.62 21.73
C PHE A 203 -22.52 -2.63 21.36
N TYR A 204 -23.12 -2.76 20.17
CA TYR A 204 -24.24 -1.90 19.78
C TYR A 204 -25.46 -2.08 20.70
N GLU A 205 -25.76 -3.31 21.13
CA GLU A 205 -26.79 -3.57 22.15
C GLU A 205 -26.47 -2.83 23.46
N SER A 206 -25.20 -2.82 23.88
CA SER A 206 -24.76 -2.11 25.09
C SER A 206 -24.94 -0.60 25.03
N VAL A 207 -24.91 0.00 23.82
CA VAL A 207 -25.18 1.42 23.63
C VAL A 207 -26.65 1.73 23.90
N TYR A 208 -27.56 0.85 23.52
CA TYR A 208 -29.00 1.00 23.81
C TYR A 208 -29.31 0.77 25.30
N ASP A 209 -28.57 -0.11 25.97
CA ASP A 209 -28.74 -0.41 27.41
C ASP A 209 -27.96 0.52 28.35
N ALA A 210 -27.30 1.56 27.83
CA ALA A 210 -26.44 2.44 28.63
C ALA A 210 -27.22 3.11 29.78
N LYS A 211 -26.61 3.14 30.97
CA LYS A 211 -27.14 3.82 32.15
C LYS A 211 -26.94 5.31 31.99
N TRP A 212 -27.96 6.08 32.34
CA TRP A 212 -27.91 7.54 32.29
C TRP A 212 -27.52 8.08 33.65
N GLY A 213 -26.67 9.10 33.65
CA GLY A 213 -26.40 9.97 34.78
C GLY A 213 -26.36 11.42 34.31
N HIS A 214 -26.47 12.35 35.25
CA HIS A 214 -26.38 13.78 34.93
C HIS A 214 -25.79 14.55 36.11
N VAL A 215 -25.13 15.66 35.78
CA VAL A 215 -24.52 16.57 36.74
C VAL A 215 -25.28 17.88 36.71
N LEU A 216 -25.85 18.25 37.87
CA LEU A 216 -26.51 19.53 38.06
C LEU A 216 -25.59 20.49 38.82
N GLY A 217 -25.52 21.73 38.36
CA GLY A 217 -24.92 22.82 39.11
C GLY A 217 -25.95 23.54 39.96
N PHE A 218 -25.63 23.75 41.23
CA PHE A 218 -26.40 24.57 42.16
C PHE A 218 -25.53 25.70 42.70
N TYR A 219 -26.15 26.84 43.00
CA TYR A 219 -25.50 27.87 43.81
C TYR A 219 -25.86 27.61 45.26
N ASP A 220 -24.86 27.39 46.11
CA ASP A 220 -25.07 27.26 47.55
C ASP A 220 -25.03 28.64 48.20
N ASP A 221 -26.20 29.15 48.60
CA ASP A 221 -26.34 30.44 49.27
C ASP A 221 -25.68 30.49 50.66
N LYS A 222 -25.37 29.33 51.25
CA LYS A 222 -24.74 29.23 52.58
C LYS A 222 -23.23 29.29 52.51
N ILE A 223 -22.63 28.74 51.45
CA ILE A 223 -21.17 28.69 51.25
C ILE A 223 -20.71 29.75 50.23
N TRP A 224 -21.64 30.36 49.49
CA TRP A 224 -21.36 31.27 48.36
C TRP A 224 -20.51 30.61 47.27
N GLU A 225 -20.78 29.33 47.00
CA GLU A 225 -20.02 28.52 46.06
C GLU A 225 -20.93 27.68 45.16
N ASP A 226 -20.49 27.47 43.93
CA ASP A 226 -21.13 26.55 42.99
C ASP A 226 -20.88 25.10 43.43
N ARG A 227 -21.93 24.39 43.86
CA ARG A 227 -21.87 22.95 44.13
C ARG A 227 -22.33 22.16 42.91
N MET A 228 -21.68 21.03 42.65
CA MET A 228 -22.09 20.07 41.63
C MET A 228 -22.61 18.81 42.29
N GLU A 229 -23.81 18.38 41.92
CA GLU A 229 -24.41 17.13 42.40
C GLU A 229 -24.59 16.19 41.21
N VAL A 230 -24.23 14.93 41.40
CA VAL A 230 -24.36 13.86 40.40
C VAL A 230 -25.62 13.07 40.73
N HIS A 231 -26.48 12.90 39.74
CA HIS A 231 -27.74 12.17 39.87
C HIS A 231 -27.80 11.04 38.85
N GLU A 232 -28.42 9.93 39.23
CA GLU A 232 -28.74 8.83 38.33
C GLU A 232 -29.98 9.16 37.49
N GLY A 233 -30.01 8.64 36.26
CA GLY A 233 -31.09 8.84 35.29
C GLY A 233 -30.90 10.07 34.39
N LYS A 234 -31.91 10.31 33.55
CA LYS A 234 -31.97 11.47 32.65
C LYS A 234 -32.17 12.77 33.45
N PRO A 235 -31.57 13.90 33.03
CA PRO A 235 -31.82 15.17 33.70
C PRO A 235 -33.31 15.55 33.58
N PRO A 236 -33.94 16.05 34.67
CA PRO A 236 -35.34 16.46 34.63
C PRO A 236 -35.59 17.67 33.71
N GLN A 237 -34.55 18.47 33.48
CA GLN A 237 -34.58 19.64 32.60
C GLN A 237 -33.50 19.50 31.52
N SER A 238 -33.90 19.61 30.26
CA SER A 238 -32.99 19.61 29.11
C SER A 238 -32.34 20.99 28.92
N TRP A 239 -31.24 21.05 28.16
CA TRP A 239 -30.70 22.32 27.70
C TRP A 239 -31.70 23.04 26.78
N THR A 240 -31.82 24.36 26.94
CA THR A 240 -32.67 25.19 26.10
C THR A 240 -31.84 25.84 25.01
N TYR A 241 -32.31 25.76 23.76
CA TYR A 241 -31.63 26.37 22.62
C TYR A 241 -32.60 27.30 21.88
N LYS A 242 -32.10 28.45 21.43
CA LYS A 242 -32.78 29.31 20.47
C LYS A 242 -32.59 28.73 19.08
N LYS A 243 -33.70 28.47 18.39
CA LYS A 243 -33.67 28.03 16.99
C LYS A 243 -33.69 29.26 16.08
N GLU A 244 -32.61 29.47 15.34
CA GLU A 244 -32.53 30.44 14.26
C GLU A 244 -32.34 29.69 12.93
N GLY A 245 -33.42 29.48 12.17
CA GLY A 245 -33.36 28.70 10.93
C GLY A 245 -32.94 27.24 11.15
N LEU A 246 -31.84 26.84 10.51
CA LEU A 246 -31.20 25.51 10.67
C LEU A 246 -30.20 25.46 11.83
N THR A 247 -29.84 26.61 12.40
CA THR A 247 -28.90 26.70 13.51
C THR A 247 -29.61 26.75 14.85
N PHE A 248 -29.04 26.05 15.83
CA PHE A 248 -29.40 26.20 17.23
C PHE A 248 -28.29 26.99 17.91
N GLU A 249 -28.65 28.13 18.50
CA GLU A 249 -27.78 28.86 19.40
C GLU A 249 -28.16 28.55 20.85
N LYS A 250 -27.16 28.54 21.73
CA LYS A 250 -27.41 28.38 23.15
C LYS A 250 -28.19 29.59 23.66
N ASP A 251 -29.32 29.38 24.33
CA ASP A 251 -30.12 30.49 24.86
C ASP A 251 -29.51 31.06 26.14
N ASP A 252 -28.38 31.75 26.01
CA ASP A 252 -27.65 32.35 27.14
C ASP A 252 -28.02 33.82 27.38
N GLY A 253 -28.85 34.41 26.51
CA GLY A 253 -28.95 35.85 26.36
C GLY A 253 -29.71 36.61 27.45
N VAL A 254 -30.46 35.95 28.35
CA VAL A 254 -31.38 36.68 29.26
C VAL A 254 -31.42 36.20 30.71
N GLU A 255 -30.92 35.01 31.08
CA GLU A 255 -31.08 34.54 32.46
C GLU A 255 -29.78 34.54 33.28
N GLN A 256 -29.69 35.56 34.15
CA GLN A 256 -29.21 35.43 35.52
C GLN A 256 -29.43 33.99 36.02
N PHE A 257 -28.37 33.40 36.58
CA PHE A 257 -28.34 32.02 37.07
C PHE A 257 -29.61 31.62 37.85
N SER A 258 -30.39 30.67 37.32
CA SER A 258 -31.46 29.98 38.03
C SER A 258 -31.07 28.50 38.24
N PRO A 259 -30.50 28.14 39.41
CA PRO A 259 -30.30 26.74 39.82
C PRO A 259 -31.62 25.97 39.93
N PRO A 260 -31.66 24.64 39.64
CA PRO A 260 -30.58 23.77 39.18
C PRO A 260 -30.35 23.86 37.66
N ARG A 261 -29.10 23.88 37.19
CA ARG A 261 -28.78 23.86 35.75
C ARG A 261 -28.10 22.55 35.32
N PRO A 262 -28.51 21.92 34.21
CA PRO A 262 -27.79 20.78 33.63
C PRO A 262 -26.41 21.23 33.12
N ARG A 263 -25.34 20.64 33.67
CA ARG A 263 -23.96 20.91 33.25
C ARG A 263 -23.42 19.84 32.30
N LEU A 264 -23.70 18.59 32.63
CA LEU A 264 -23.18 17.44 31.90
C LEU A 264 -24.15 16.28 31.99
N MET A 265 -24.25 15.51 30.93
CA MET A 265 -24.90 14.22 30.93
C MET A 265 -23.83 13.13 30.76
N VAL A 266 -23.97 12.05 31.50
CA VAL A 266 -23.02 10.94 31.53
C VAL A 266 -23.76 9.69 31.06
N LEU A 267 -23.24 9.03 30.05
CA LEU A 267 -23.76 7.74 29.59
C LEU A 267 -22.72 6.68 29.95
N THR A 268 -23.10 5.74 30.81
CA THR A 268 -22.20 4.69 31.31
C THR A 268 -22.62 3.34 30.72
N SER A 269 -21.68 2.67 30.06
CA SER A 269 -21.83 1.29 29.58
C SER A 269 -20.79 0.41 30.26
N ASP A 270 -21.24 -0.64 30.96
CA ASP A 270 -20.37 -1.63 31.61
C ASP A 270 -19.49 -2.39 30.59
N LYS A 271 -19.95 -2.47 29.33
CA LYS A 271 -19.19 -3.07 28.22
C LYS A 271 -18.28 -2.06 27.50
N GLY A 272 -18.40 -0.77 27.79
CA GLY A 272 -17.67 0.32 27.13
C GLY A 272 -18.26 0.76 25.79
N TRP A 273 -17.70 1.83 25.23
CA TRP A 273 -18.16 2.43 23.97
C TRP A 273 -17.44 1.83 22.74
N PRO A 274 -18.14 1.58 21.61
CA PRO A 274 -17.55 0.95 20.42
C PRO A 274 -16.30 1.65 19.85
N TYR A 275 -16.13 2.96 20.08
CA TYR A 275 -15.05 3.77 19.51
C TYR A 275 -13.83 3.97 20.43
N SER A 276 -13.80 3.43 21.66
CA SER A 276 -12.66 3.62 22.58
C SER A 276 -11.43 2.75 22.28
N TRP A 277 -11.43 2.01 21.16
CA TRP A 277 -10.43 0.97 20.87
C TRP A 277 -9.04 1.47 20.45
N ARG A 278 -8.82 2.77 20.21
CA ARG A 278 -7.46 3.25 19.87
C ARG A 278 -6.43 2.97 20.98
N GLU A 279 -6.85 2.80 22.24
CA GLU A 279 -5.93 2.73 23.38
C GLU A 279 -6.03 1.44 24.23
N ASN A 280 -6.61 0.35 23.72
CA ASN A 280 -6.79 -0.94 24.43
C ASN A 280 -7.56 -0.88 25.76
N LYS A 281 -8.06 0.28 26.21
CA LYS A 281 -8.87 0.44 27.41
C LYS A 281 -10.29 0.85 27.03
N PRO A 282 -11.33 0.08 27.41
CA PRO A 282 -12.70 0.49 27.17
C PRO A 282 -12.98 1.79 27.93
N ILE A 283 -13.42 2.84 27.23
CA ILE A 283 -14.02 4.00 27.88
C ILE A 283 -15.44 3.55 28.27
N VAL A 284 -15.76 3.59 29.56
CA VAL A 284 -17.08 3.22 30.09
C VAL A 284 -18.03 4.39 30.14
N ASP A 285 -17.52 5.59 30.40
CA ASP A 285 -18.31 6.81 30.57
C ASP A 285 -18.14 7.74 29.35
N CYS A 286 -19.26 8.10 28.74
CA CYS A 286 -19.32 9.13 27.70
C CYS A 286 -19.93 10.41 28.29
N TYR A 287 -19.21 11.52 28.14
CA TYR A 287 -19.60 12.82 28.67
C TYR A 287 -20.22 13.68 27.55
N VAL A 288 -21.51 13.95 27.66
CA VAL A 288 -22.27 14.80 26.75
C VAL A 288 -22.46 16.17 27.41
N ASN A 289 -21.87 17.20 26.82
CA ASN A 289 -22.10 18.59 27.22
C ASN A 289 -23.17 19.23 26.31
N CYS A 290 -23.54 20.48 26.62
CA CYS A 290 -24.53 21.21 25.83
C CYS A 290 -24.12 21.40 24.36
N GLU A 291 -22.82 21.50 24.04
CA GLU A 291 -22.39 21.64 22.63
C GLU A 291 -22.55 20.32 21.86
N VAL A 292 -22.24 19.19 22.47
CA VAL A 292 -22.43 17.86 21.88
C VAL A 292 -23.92 17.61 21.65
N ASP A 293 -24.77 17.90 22.64
CA ASP A 293 -26.22 17.78 22.52
C ASP A 293 -26.78 18.73 21.46
N ARG A 294 -26.32 19.99 21.41
CA ARG A 294 -26.71 20.96 20.36
C ARG A 294 -26.36 20.48 18.95
N VAL A 295 -25.16 19.94 18.75
CA VAL A 295 -24.73 19.37 17.45
C VAL A 295 -25.57 18.15 17.12
N TRP A 296 -25.87 17.30 18.11
CA TRP A 296 -26.74 16.14 17.90
C TRP A 296 -28.15 16.55 17.44
N GLN A 297 -28.75 17.58 18.04
CA GLN A 297 -30.06 18.12 17.64
C GLN A 297 -30.08 18.68 16.20
N ILE A 298 -28.92 19.09 15.66
CA ILE A 298 -28.78 19.47 14.24
C ILE A 298 -28.79 18.21 13.38
N VAL A 299 -27.91 17.25 13.68
CA VAL A 299 -27.74 16.01 12.90
C VAL A 299 -29.03 15.18 12.88
N GLU A 300 -29.72 15.07 14.02
CA GLU A 300 -30.98 14.32 14.14
C GLU A 300 -32.10 14.92 13.26
N ARG A 301 -32.06 16.22 12.96
CA ARG A 301 -33.04 16.88 12.09
C ARG A 301 -32.69 16.83 10.60
N ASP A 302 -31.42 16.63 10.27
CA ASP A 302 -30.95 16.52 8.88
C ASP A 302 -31.11 15.10 8.31
N LEU A 303 -31.34 14.10 9.18
CA LEU A 303 -31.66 12.71 8.84
C LEU A 303 -33.18 12.51 8.66
#